data_AF-A0A1S8B148-F1
#
_entry.id   AF-A0A1S8B148-F1
#
_cell.length_a   1.000
_cell.length_b   1.000
_cell.length_c   1.000
_cell.angle_alpha   90.00
_cell.angle_beta   90.00
_cell.angle_gamma   90.00
#
_symmetry.space_group_name_H-M   'P 1'
#
loop_
_entity.id
_entity.type
_entity.pdbx_description
1 polymer ?
#
loop_
_entity_poly.entity_id
_entity_poly.type
_entity_poly.pdbx_seq_one_letter_code
_entity_poly.pdbx_strand_id
1 'polypeptide(L)' 'MVILVYATEDGRQYHRRERALTSFGGPARETKASLVVPPNSLGTVDDAATRERYAEEAARMAARHDPDDSV' A
#
# COMPACT_ATOMS: atom_id res chain seq x y z
N MET A 1 6.95 6.90 13.57
CA MET A 1 5.68 6.39 13.01
C MET A 1 5.82 6.42 11.51
N VAL A 2 5.36 5.39 10.80
CA VAL A 2 5.26 5.42 9.35
C VAL A 2 3.85 5.04 8.93
N ILE A 3 3.42 5.58 7.80
CA ILE A 3 2.13 5.29 7.19
C ILE A 3 2.41 4.48 5.94
N LEU A 4 1.85 3.28 5.88
CA LEU A 4 1.81 2.48 4.67
C LEU A 4 0.51 2.79 3.94
N VAL A 5 0.63 3.03 2.64
CA VAL A 5 -0.50 3.20 1.74
C VAL A 5 -0.45 2.08 0.72
N TYR A 6 -1.51 1.28 0.68
CA TYR A 6 -1.74 0.28 -0.35
C TYR A 6 -2.73 0.88 -1.33
N ALA A 7 -2.26 1.26 -2.52
CA ALA A 7 -3.11 1.83 -3.55
C ALA A 7 -3.46 0.79 -4.61
N THR A 8 -4.61 0.94 -5.26
CA THR A 8 -4.91 0.23 -6.49
C THR A 8 -4.00 0.71 -7.62
N GLU A 9 -3.74 -0.14 -8.61
CA GLU A 9 -2.88 0.22 -9.77
C GLU A 9 -3.47 1.35 -10.63
N ASP A 10 -4.76 1.63 -10.52
CA ASP A 10 -5.39 2.81 -11.13
C ASP A 10 -5.31 4.08 -10.24
N GLY A 11 -4.73 3.95 -9.05
CA GLY A 11 -4.54 5.00 -8.05
C GLY A 11 -5.81 5.55 -7.41
N ARG A 12 -7.00 5.02 -7.75
CA ARG A 12 -8.28 5.62 -7.36
C ARG A 12 -8.69 5.30 -5.94
N GLN A 13 -8.21 4.18 -5.41
CA GLN A 13 -8.54 3.70 -4.09
C GLN A 13 -7.29 3.38 -3.30
N TYR A 14 -7.38 3.52 -1.99
CA TYR A 14 -6.26 3.19 -1.11
C TYR A 14 -6.71 2.66 0.24
N HIS A 15 -5.86 1.81 0.84
CA HIS A 15 -5.95 1.41 2.23
C HIS A 15 -4.75 1.98 3.01
N ARG A 16 -5.03 2.63 4.15
CA ARG A 16 -4.00 3.22 5.01
C ARG A 16 -3.77 2.34 6.24
N ARG A 17 -2.50 2.04 6.51
CA ARG A 17 -2.08 1.30 7.71
C ARG A 17 -0.97 2.03 8.44
N GLU A 18 -1.15 2.26 9.74
CA GLU A 18 -0.12 2.87 10.57
C GLU A 18 0.78 1.81 11.20
N ARG A 19 2.08 2.06 11.25
CA ARG A 19 3.04 1.22 11.95
C ARG A 19 4.03 2.05 12.77
N ALA A 20 4.34 1.56 13.97
CA ALA A 20 5.43 2.10 14.77
C ALA A 20 6.78 1.75 14.14
N LEU A 21 7.73 2.68 14.16
CA LEU A 21 9.05 2.50 13.52
C LEU A 21 9.84 1.33 14.16
N THR A 22 9.72 1.16 15.48
CA THR A 22 10.34 0.06 16.24
C THR A 22 9.82 -1.33 15.86
N SER A 23 8.73 -1.42 15.11
CA SER A 23 8.13 -2.69 14.66
C SER A 23 8.64 -3.20 13.31
N PHE A 24 9.61 -2.53 12.68
CA PHE A 24 10.16 -2.91 11.37
C PHE A 24 11.33 -3.92 11.44
N GLY A 25 12.02 -4.05 12.58
CA GLY A 25 13.24 -4.86 12.71
C GLY A 25 13.09 -6.20 13.44
N GLY A 26 11.86 -6.66 13.71
CA GLY A 26 11.60 -7.90 14.44
C GLY A 26 10.67 -8.85 13.68
N PRO A 27 10.48 -10.10 14.15
CA PRO A 27 9.60 -11.11 13.53
C PRO A 27 8.11 -10.72 13.51
N ALA A 28 7.76 -9.54 14.02
CA ALA A 28 6.41 -9.03 14.09
C ALA A 28 6.00 -8.38 12.75
N ARG A 29 5.27 -9.16 11.94
CA ARG A 29 4.50 -8.78 10.74
C ARG A 29 5.35 -8.19 9.62
N GLU A 30 5.71 -9.06 8.68
CA GLU A 30 6.21 -8.67 7.35
C GLU A 30 5.25 -7.68 6.69
N THR A 31 5.79 -6.70 5.97
CA THR A 31 5.00 -5.87 5.06
C THR A 31 4.90 -6.62 3.76
N LYS A 32 3.68 -6.94 3.32
CA LYS A 32 3.46 -7.62 2.05
C LYS A 32 3.37 -6.60 0.92
N ALA A 33 3.73 -7.02 -0.29
CA ALA A 33 3.60 -6.19 -1.49
C ALA A 33 2.13 -5.82 -1.75
N SER A 34 1.19 -6.72 -1.41
CA SER A 34 -0.26 -6.49 -1.51
C SER A 34 -1.01 -6.89 -0.24
N LEU A 35 -2.29 -6.51 -0.17
CA LEU A 35 -3.19 -6.84 0.94
C LEU A 35 -4.62 -7.03 0.43
N VAL A 36 -5.27 -8.11 0.86
CA VAL A 36 -6.70 -8.31 0.63
C VAL A 36 -7.47 -7.62 1.75
N VAL A 37 -8.30 -6.63 1.40
CA VAL A 37 -9.11 -5.88 2.35
C VAL A 37 -10.56 -5.76 1.89
N PRO A 38 -11.54 -5.60 2.80
CA PRO A 38 -12.92 -5.35 2.43
C PRO A 38 -13.06 -4.02 1.65
N PRO A 39 -13.95 -3.92 0.64
CA PRO A 39 -14.09 -2.69 -0.17
C PRO A 39 -14.45 -1.44 0.65
N ASN A 40 -15.19 -1.60 1.75
CA ASN A 40 -15.57 -0.49 2.64
C ASN A 40 -14.40 0.04 3.52
N SER A 41 -13.24 -0.61 3.46
CA SER A 41 -12.01 -0.18 4.13
C SER A 41 -11.08 0.62 3.21
N LEU A 42 -11.50 0.85 1.96
CA LEU A 42 -10.80 1.67 0.98
C LEU A 42 -11.31 3.11 1.03
N GLY A 43 -10.38 4.07 1.07
CA GLY A 43 -10.66 5.47 0.77
C GLY A 43 -10.59 5.76 -0.72
N THR A 44 -11.17 6.87 -1.17
CA THR A 44 -11.05 7.37 -2.54
C THR A 44 -9.97 8.43 -2.66
N VAL A 45 -9.32 8.51 -3.82
CA VAL A 45 -8.36 9.56 -4.15
C VAL A 45 -8.98 10.54 -5.13
N ASP A 46 -9.32 11.71 -4.63
CA ASP A 46 -9.99 12.76 -5.41
C ASP A 46 -8.99 13.67 -6.14
N ASP A 47 -7.80 13.87 -5.56
CA ASP A 47 -6.74 14.67 -6.15
C ASP A 47 -6.02 13.93 -7.29
N ALA A 48 -5.98 14.54 -8.47
CA ALA A 48 -5.45 13.91 -9.68
C ALA A 48 -3.93 13.63 -9.58
N ALA A 49 -3.16 14.56 -9.02
CA ALA A 49 -1.72 14.38 -8.85
C ALA A 49 -1.41 13.25 -7.86
N THR A 50 -2.18 13.14 -6.78
CA THR A 50 -2.06 12.04 -5.82
C THR A 50 -2.44 10.70 -6.45
N ARG A 51 -3.49 10.67 -7.28
CA ARG A 51 -3.92 9.47 -8.02
C ARG A 51 -2.82 8.96 -8.94
N GLU A 52 -2.23 9.84 -9.74
CA GLU A 52 -1.13 9.50 -10.65
C GLU A 52 0.06 8.93 -9.89
N ARG A 53 0.50 9.61 -8.83
CA ARG A 53 1.60 9.12 -7.98
C ARG A 53 1.28 7.75 -7.38
N TYR A 54 0.07 7.52 -6.89
CA TYR A 54 -0.32 6.23 -6.31
C TYR A 54 -0.35 5.11 -7.35
N ALA A 55 -0.87 5.39 -8.55
CA ALA A 55 -0.89 4.44 -9.66
C ALA A 55 0.53 4.04 -10.07
N GLU A 56 1.44 5.00 -10.23
CA GLU A 56 2.84 4.76 -10.57
C GLU A 56 3.53 3.87 -9.54
N GLU A 57 3.34 4.15 -8.25
CA GLU A 57 3.97 3.36 -7.20
C GLU A 57 3.39 1.96 -7.07
N ALA A 58 2.07 1.82 -7.17
CA ALA A 58 1.40 0.52 -7.14
C ALA A 58 1.84 -0.35 -8.33
N ALA A 59 1.85 0.21 -9.54
CA ALA A 59 2.32 -0.48 -10.74
C ALA A 59 3.79 -0.89 -10.64
N ARG A 60 4.65 -0.03 -10.08
CA ARG A 60 6.06 -0.34 -9.86
C ARG A 60 6.27 -1.47 -8.84
N MET A 61 5.47 -1.51 -7.77
CA MET A 61 5.51 -2.60 -6.79
C MET A 61 5.06 -3.92 -7.43
N ALA A 62 3.94 -3.92 -8.15
CA ALA A 62 3.42 -5.09 -8.85
C ALA A 62 4.36 -5.62 -9.94
N ALA A 63 5.12 -4.74 -10.60
CA ALA A 63 6.11 -5.15 -11.60
C ALA A 63 7.36 -5.81 -11.00
N ARG A 64 7.65 -5.62 -9.71
CA ARG A 64 8.88 -6.09 -9.04
C ARG A 64 8.66 -7.24 -8.09
N HIS A 65 7.44 -7.42 -7.60
CA HIS A 65 7.10 -8.32 -6.51
C HIS A 65 5.81 -9.06 -6.79
N ASP A 66 5.77 -10.33 -6.41
CA ASP A 66 4.51 -11.07 -6.33
C ASP A 66 3.65 -10.51 -5.19
N PRO A 67 2.31 -10.59 -5.26
CA PRO A 67 1.42 -10.01 -4.24
C PRO A 67 1.71 -10.47 -2.79
N ASP A 68 2.21 -11.70 -2.63
CA ASP A 68 2.53 -12.32 -1.35
C ASP A 68 3.99 -12.14 -0.92
N ASP A 69 4.81 -11.46 -1.71
CA ASP A 69 6.19 -11.14 -1.35
C ASP A 69 6.27 -10.16 -0.18
N SER A 70 7.35 -10.27 0.57
CA SER A 70 7.65 -9.38 1.70
C SER A 70 8.63 -8.29 1.26
N VAL A 71 8.33 -7.05 1.67
CA VAL A 71 9.04 -5.80 1.30
C VAL A 71 9.41 -4.94 2.51
#